data_AF-A0A1Q6QUT3-F1
#
_entry.id   AF-A0A1Q6QUT3-F1
#
_cell.length_a   1.000
_cell.length_b   1.000
_cell.length_c   1.000
_cell.angle_alpha   90.00
_cell.angle_beta   90.00
_cell.angle_gamma   90.00
#
_symmetry.space_group_name_H-M   'P 1'
#
loop_
_entity.id
_entity.type
_entity.pdbx_description
1 polymer ?
#
loop_
_entity_poly.entity_id
_entity_poly.type
_entity_poly.pdbx_seq_one_letter_code
_entity_poly.pdbx_strand_id
1 'polypeptide(L)'
;MGDLKKIIDYYTASGELSDRESLMCLNDLEYYNRNLATSKNKNKREEEYTKSMYEEIPNILYAGYEVIEEPEVDISRKQTLERLSKEIINVLKCTSKEEIPQILEKYETYNLANNEYNYVIIKVLKDYNIELFTYHQLLEEKDTYFIRGNRKEIIKSYYELLNKYLVVRNYYNKINEIVIDEEEPIFTEKEKEELKETKRLIYSTSLANPTKAKIIGDMDYIPREYYSRVYELIDNFINGTNAPGEIKPLSNNKRAKGVFELKDDQVRIVFKHIKDNIYNIIGVFAKKTNNDTTMYQTMFSRMIPDVSTEEKLAKQLEIGELTNKQLKELLLTKGRKGTR
;
A
#
# COMPACT_ATOMS: atom_id res chain seq x y z
N MET A 1 -7.40 0.57 -47.82
CA MET A 1 -7.80 0.69 -46.39
C MET A 1 -9.15 0.04 -46.11
N GLY A 2 -10.15 0.14 -47.01
CA GLY A 2 -11.50 -0.41 -46.78
C GLY A 2 -11.59 -1.93 -46.58
N ASP A 3 -10.82 -2.73 -47.32
CA ASP A 3 -10.99 -4.20 -47.27
C ASP A 3 -10.37 -4.83 -46.01
N LEU A 4 -9.17 -4.41 -45.61
CA LEU A 4 -8.54 -4.88 -44.37
C LEU A 4 -9.32 -4.44 -43.12
N LYS A 5 -9.91 -3.23 -43.12
CA LYS A 5 -10.79 -2.78 -42.03
C LYS A 5 -12.05 -3.67 -41.93
N LYS A 6 -12.70 -3.96 -43.06
CA LYS A 6 -13.87 -4.86 -43.11
C LYS A 6 -13.56 -6.26 -42.59
N ILE A 7 -12.36 -6.77 -42.86
CA ILE A 7 -11.89 -8.07 -42.35
C ILE A 7 -11.77 -8.02 -40.82
N ILE A 8 -11.14 -6.98 -40.26
CA ILE A 8 -11.04 -6.80 -38.81
C ILE A 8 -12.43 -6.70 -38.19
N ASP A 9 -13.30 -5.85 -38.74
CA ASP A 9 -14.67 -5.66 -38.22
C ASP A 9 -15.50 -6.95 -38.26
N TYR A 10 -15.33 -7.80 -39.29
CA TYR A 10 -15.95 -9.12 -39.37
C TYR A 10 -15.48 -10.03 -38.24
N TYR A 11 -14.17 -10.12 -37.99
CA TYR A 11 -13.64 -10.96 -36.94
C TYR A 11 -14.01 -10.45 -35.53
N THR A 12 -14.06 -9.12 -35.32
CA THR A 12 -14.62 -8.56 -34.07
C THR A 12 -16.08 -8.97 -33.89
N ALA A 13 -16.91 -8.82 -34.92
CA ALA A 13 -18.34 -9.14 -34.84
C ALA A 13 -18.60 -10.65 -34.64
N SER A 14 -17.71 -11.51 -35.12
CA SER A 14 -17.77 -12.95 -34.89
C SER A 14 -17.28 -13.39 -33.51
N GLY A 15 -16.68 -12.49 -32.71
CA GLY A 15 -16.12 -12.79 -31.40
C GLY A 15 -14.73 -13.42 -31.42
N GLU A 16 -14.13 -13.59 -32.61
CA GLU A 16 -12.77 -14.12 -32.80
C GLU A 16 -11.69 -13.09 -32.44
N LEU A 17 -12.03 -11.80 -32.40
CA LEU A 17 -11.19 -10.73 -31.88
C LEU A 17 -11.95 -9.94 -30.81
N SER A 18 -11.29 -9.66 -29.69
CA SER A 18 -11.76 -8.66 -28.73
C SER A 18 -11.71 -7.25 -29.34
N ASP A 19 -12.43 -6.31 -28.74
CA ASP A 19 -12.39 -4.90 -29.15
C ASP A 19 -10.97 -4.33 -29.08
N ARG A 20 -10.23 -4.70 -28.03
CA ARG A 20 -8.82 -4.34 -27.85
C ARG A 20 -7.93 -4.88 -28.97
N GLU A 21 -8.02 -6.18 -29.29
CA GLU A 21 -7.22 -6.79 -30.36
C GLU A 21 -7.54 -6.19 -31.72
N SER A 22 -8.82 -5.92 -31.96
CA SER A 22 -9.29 -5.24 -33.18
C SER A 22 -8.68 -3.85 -33.29
N LEU A 23 -8.60 -3.11 -32.18
CA LEU A 23 -7.99 -1.79 -32.15
C LEU A 23 -6.47 -1.83 -32.37
N MET A 24 -5.78 -2.83 -31.82
CA MET A 24 -4.35 -3.05 -32.10
C MET A 24 -4.10 -3.28 -33.60
N CYS A 25 -4.89 -4.14 -34.23
CA CYS A 25 -4.78 -4.37 -35.68
C CYS A 25 -5.05 -3.09 -36.48
N LEU A 26 -6.00 -2.25 -36.05
CA LEU A 26 -6.29 -0.98 -36.71
C LEU A 26 -5.14 0.03 -36.53
N ASN A 27 -4.48 0.05 -35.36
CA ASN A 27 -3.32 0.91 -35.09
C ASN A 27 -2.12 0.51 -35.94
N ASP A 28 -1.84 -0.79 -36.05
CA ASP A 28 -0.78 -1.33 -36.93
C ASP A 28 -1.04 -0.94 -38.39
N LEU A 29 -2.26 -1.18 -38.88
CA LEU A 29 -2.64 -0.82 -40.25
C LEU A 29 -2.51 0.68 -40.51
N GLU A 30 -2.89 1.52 -39.56
CA GLU A 30 -2.77 2.98 -39.70
C GLU A 30 -1.30 3.40 -39.77
N TYR A 31 -0.45 2.88 -38.89
CA TYR A 31 0.99 3.15 -38.86
C TYR A 31 1.68 2.79 -40.19
N TYR A 32 1.52 1.55 -40.65
CA TYR A 32 2.17 1.09 -41.88
C TYR A 32 1.67 1.83 -43.13
N ASN A 33 0.35 2.07 -43.24
CA ASN A 33 -0.21 2.81 -44.37
C ASN A 33 0.31 4.25 -44.43
N ARG A 34 0.39 4.92 -43.28
CA ARG A 34 0.89 6.30 -43.20
C ARG A 34 2.38 6.39 -43.51
N ASN A 35 3.20 5.49 -42.98
CA ASN A 35 4.64 5.46 -43.28
C ASN A 35 4.94 5.19 -44.77
N LEU A 36 4.15 4.35 -45.42
CA LEU A 36 4.23 4.14 -46.87
C LEU A 36 3.83 5.39 -47.67
N ALA A 37 2.94 6.22 -47.15
CA ALA A 37 2.51 7.47 -47.79
C ALA A 37 3.49 8.62 -47.53
N THR A 38 4.02 8.76 -46.32
CA THR A 38 4.92 9.85 -45.91
C THR A 38 6.35 9.67 -46.43
N SER A 39 6.82 8.42 -46.58
CA SER A 39 8.13 8.12 -47.18
C SER A 39 8.28 8.66 -48.61
N LYS A 40 7.16 8.86 -49.33
CA LYS A 40 7.14 9.49 -50.66
C LYS A 40 7.23 11.03 -50.61
N ASN A 41 6.77 11.65 -49.53
CA ASN A 41 6.61 13.11 -49.41
C ASN A 41 7.53 13.78 -48.35
N LYS A 42 8.36 13.01 -47.62
CA LYS A 42 9.30 13.48 -46.58
C LYS A 42 8.68 14.37 -45.50
N ASN A 43 7.45 14.05 -45.07
CA ASN A 43 6.75 14.83 -44.03
C ASN A 43 7.14 14.36 -42.61
N LYS A 44 8.27 14.86 -42.12
CA LYS A 44 8.85 14.47 -40.82
C LYS A 44 7.89 14.64 -39.62
N ARG A 45 7.06 15.69 -39.61
CA ARG A 45 6.08 15.93 -38.53
C ARG A 45 5.00 14.85 -38.47
N GLU A 46 4.62 14.32 -39.63
CA GLU A 46 3.59 13.29 -39.73
C GLU A 46 4.14 11.91 -39.38
N GLU A 47 5.40 11.65 -39.70
CA GLU A 47 6.15 10.46 -39.25
C GLU A 47 6.29 10.44 -37.72
N GLU A 48 6.72 11.55 -37.11
CA GLU A 48 6.85 11.68 -35.65
C GLU A 48 5.50 11.48 -34.94
N TYR A 49 4.44 12.10 -35.44
CA TYR A 49 3.09 11.90 -34.91
C TYR A 49 2.63 10.44 -35.02
N THR A 50 2.81 9.83 -36.18
CA THR A 50 2.35 8.45 -36.45
C THR A 50 3.10 7.46 -35.58
N LYS A 51 4.39 7.69 -35.34
CA LYS A 51 5.22 6.89 -34.43
C LYS A 51 4.80 7.03 -32.97
N SER A 52 4.59 8.25 -32.48
CA SER A 52 4.15 8.49 -31.09
C SER A 52 2.79 7.81 -30.81
N MET A 53 1.82 7.91 -31.72
CA MET A 53 0.52 7.23 -31.56
C MET A 53 0.64 5.70 -31.59
N TYR A 54 1.50 5.18 -32.47
CA TYR A 54 1.76 3.75 -32.57
C TYR A 54 2.28 3.16 -31.26
N GLU A 55 3.12 3.90 -30.55
CA GLU A 55 3.72 3.48 -29.27
C GLU A 55 2.79 3.74 -28.09
N GLU A 56 2.13 4.90 -28.05
CA GLU A 56 1.37 5.36 -26.88
C GLU A 56 0.06 4.58 -26.68
N ILE A 57 -0.65 4.20 -27.75
CA ILE A 57 -1.94 3.50 -27.65
C ILE A 57 -1.78 2.11 -27.03
N PRO A 58 -0.86 1.24 -27.50
CA PRO A 58 -0.58 -0.02 -26.83
C PRO A 58 -0.13 0.18 -25.38
N ASN A 59 0.73 1.17 -25.10
CA ASN A 59 1.19 1.42 -23.73
C ASN A 59 0.02 1.68 -22.77
N ILE A 60 -1.00 2.43 -23.20
CA ILE A 60 -2.18 2.70 -22.37
C ILE A 60 -3.04 1.44 -22.23
N LEU A 61 -3.28 0.70 -23.32
CA LEU A 61 -4.14 -0.50 -23.30
C LEU A 61 -3.51 -1.71 -22.61
N TYR A 62 -2.18 -1.72 -22.47
CA TYR A 62 -1.44 -2.71 -21.69
C TYR A 62 -1.00 -2.20 -20.33
N ALA A 63 -1.27 -0.93 -19.99
CA ALA A 63 -1.06 -0.41 -18.65
C ALA A 63 -2.08 -1.08 -17.72
N GLY A 64 -1.67 -2.17 -17.06
CA GLY A 64 -2.47 -2.82 -16.04
C GLY A 64 -2.80 -1.88 -14.87
N TYR A 65 -3.68 -2.34 -13.98
CA TYR A 65 -4.17 -1.54 -12.86
C TYR A 65 -3.51 -1.95 -11.55
N GLU A 66 -3.15 -0.95 -10.74
CA GLU A 66 -2.64 -1.20 -9.39
C GLU A 66 -3.80 -1.53 -8.43
N VAL A 67 -3.76 -2.72 -7.84
CA VAL A 67 -4.68 -3.10 -6.76
C VAL A 67 -4.06 -2.69 -5.43
N ILE A 68 -4.59 -1.62 -4.83
CA ILE A 68 -4.12 -1.07 -3.56
C ILE A 68 -5.07 -1.47 -2.43
N GLU A 69 -4.56 -2.18 -1.42
CA GLU A 69 -5.32 -2.51 -0.20
C GLU A 69 -5.58 -1.27 0.66
N GLU A 70 -6.80 -1.16 1.19
CA GLU A 70 -7.15 -0.04 2.08
C GLU A 70 -6.74 -0.33 3.53
N PRO A 71 -6.06 0.62 4.20
CA PRO A 71 -5.78 0.51 5.63
C PRO A 71 -7.06 0.42 6.45
N GLU A 72 -6.98 -0.27 7.60
CA GLU A 72 -8.10 -0.31 8.54
C GLU A 72 -8.20 1.02 9.31
N VAL A 73 -9.39 1.61 9.32
CA VAL A 73 -9.69 2.88 10.00
C VAL A 73 -11.01 2.78 10.75
N ASP A 74 -11.10 3.44 11.91
CA ASP A 74 -12.31 3.44 12.73
C ASP A 74 -13.55 3.85 11.91
N ILE A 75 -14.63 3.07 12.04
CA ILE A 75 -15.90 3.29 11.34
C ILE A 75 -16.45 4.70 11.64
N SER A 76 -16.30 5.18 12.86
CA SER A 76 -16.75 6.53 13.28
C SER A 76 -15.99 7.65 12.56
N ARG A 77 -14.74 7.39 12.16
CA ARG A 77 -13.86 8.34 11.48
C ARG A 77 -14.00 8.28 9.97
N LYS A 78 -14.45 7.15 9.42
CA LYS A 78 -14.50 6.88 7.98
C LYS A 78 -15.15 7.98 7.15
N GLN A 79 -16.32 8.49 7.56
CA GLN A 79 -17.01 9.57 6.83
C GLN A 79 -16.18 10.86 6.77
N THR A 80 -15.48 11.19 7.86
CA THR A 80 -14.62 12.38 7.91
C THR A 80 -13.41 12.21 6.98
N LEU A 81 -12.81 11.03 6.98
CA LEU A 81 -11.68 10.70 6.11
C LEU A 81 -12.09 10.68 4.63
N GLU A 82 -13.27 10.18 4.30
CA GLU A 82 -13.81 10.21 2.93
C GLU A 82 -14.11 11.62 2.45
N ARG A 83 -14.58 12.50 3.34
CA ARG A 83 -14.74 13.92 3.02
C ARG A 83 -13.39 14.57 2.73
N LEU A 84 -12.39 14.29 3.57
CA LEU A 84 -11.03 14.81 3.40
C LEU A 84 -10.40 14.32 2.09
N SER A 85 -10.55 13.04 1.76
CA SER A 85 -10.03 12.52 0.49
C SER A 85 -10.69 13.19 -0.71
N LYS A 86 -12.00 13.42 -0.67
CA LYS A 86 -12.72 14.14 -1.74
C LYS A 86 -12.25 15.59 -1.89
N GLU A 87 -12.00 16.27 -0.77
CA GLU A 87 -11.45 17.62 -0.79
C GLU A 87 -10.07 17.64 -1.46
N ILE A 88 -9.17 16.74 -1.05
CA ILE A 88 -7.82 16.63 -1.64
C ILE A 88 -7.92 16.32 -3.14
N ILE A 89 -8.75 15.34 -3.52
CA ILE A 89 -8.99 15.00 -4.94
C ILE A 89 -9.38 16.25 -5.74
N ASN A 90 -10.36 17.01 -5.25
CA ASN A 90 -10.82 18.22 -5.94
C ASN A 90 -9.74 19.29 -6.08
N VAL A 91 -8.89 19.46 -5.05
CA VAL A 91 -7.76 20.38 -5.11
C VAL A 91 -6.75 19.91 -6.16
N LEU A 92 -6.32 18.64 -6.09
CA LEU A 92 -5.26 18.09 -6.94
C LEU A 92 -5.64 18.02 -8.44
N LYS A 93 -6.93 17.98 -8.76
CA LYS A 93 -7.41 18.06 -10.16
C LYS A 93 -6.88 19.30 -10.88
N CYS A 94 -6.88 20.45 -10.20
CA CYS A 94 -6.43 21.73 -10.76
C CYS A 94 -4.98 22.09 -10.40
N THR A 95 -4.28 21.27 -9.61
CA THR A 95 -2.90 21.53 -9.20
C THR A 95 -1.88 21.07 -10.25
N SER A 96 -0.78 21.81 -10.41
CA SER A 96 0.41 21.35 -11.13
C SER A 96 1.05 20.13 -10.43
N LYS A 97 1.72 19.24 -11.17
CA LYS A 97 2.30 18.02 -10.55
C LYS A 97 3.40 18.36 -9.54
N GLU A 98 4.08 19.50 -9.72
CA GLU A 98 5.19 19.96 -8.90
C GLU A 98 4.74 20.40 -7.49
N GLU A 99 3.51 20.90 -7.35
CA GLU A 99 2.96 21.41 -6.08
C GLU A 99 2.27 20.32 -5.24
N ILE A 100 1.93 19.17 -5.84
CA ILE A 100 1.21 18.07 -5.19
C ILE A 100 1.84 17.68 -3.83
N PRO A 101 3.17 17.45 -3.72
CA PRO A 101 3.76 17.01 -2.45
C PRO A 101 3.54 18.03 -1.33
N GLN A 102 3.67 19.33 -1.61
CA GLN A 102 3.49 20.40 -0.63
C GLN A 102 2.03 20.49 -0.15
N ILE A 103 1.06 20.24 -1.05
CA ILE A 103 -0.35 20.19 -0.68
C ILE A 103 -0.60 19.01 0.24
N LEU A 104 -0.12 17.82 -0.11
CA LEU A 104 -0.30 16.62 0.71
C LEU A 104 0.33 16.81 2.10
N GLU A 105 1.53 17.35 2.20
CA GLU A 105 2.19 17.66 3.49
C GLU A 105 1.37 18.59 4.39
N LYS A 106 0.63 19.55 3.83
CA LYS A 106 -0.28 20.39 4.63
C LYS A 106 -1.37 19.56 5.30
N TYR A 107 -1.88 18.52 4.63
CA TYR A 107 -2.89 17.65 5.20
C TYR A 107 -2.35 16.68 6.26
N GLU A 108 -1.03 16.48 6.34
CA GLU A 108 -0.39 15.76 7.45
C GLU A 108 -0.44 16.55 8.76
N THR A 109 -0.67 17.87 8.71
CA THR A 109 -0.78 18.71 9.92
C THR A 109 -2.09 18.52 10.68
N TYR A 110 -3.13 17.98 10.02
CA TYR A 110 -4.30 17.49 10.74
C TYR A 110 -3.85 16.30 11.60
N ASN A 111 -4.18 16.31 12.88
CA ASN A 111 -3.79 15.29 13.88
C ASN A 111 -4.41 13.90 13.58
N LEU A 112 -4.06 13.31 12.44
CA LEU A 112 -4.53 12.05 11.91
C LEU A 112 -3.57 10.94 12.34
N ALA A 113 -4.11 9.77 12.66
CA ALA A 113 -3.27 8.60 12.85
C ALA A 113 -2.66 8.15 11.51
N ASN A 114 -1.55 7.41 11.54
CA ASN A 114 -0.81 7.03 10.32
C ASN A 114 -1.67 6.19 9.36
N ASN A 115 -2.43 5.22 9.88
CA ASN A 115 -3.38 4.43 9.11
C ASN A 115 -4.49 5.30 8.49
N GLU A 116 -4.97 6.33 9.19
CA GLU A 116 -5.97 7.26 8.67
C GLU A 116 -5.43 8.14 7.53
N TYR A 117 -4.22 8.68 7.69
CA TYR A 117 -3.60 9.47 6.63
C TYR A 117 -3.29 8.60 5.41
N ASN A 118 -2.76 7.39 5.62
CA ASN A 118 -2.55 6.43 4.54
C ASN A 118 -3.86 6.05 3.84
N TYR A 119 -4.96 5.90 4.58
CA TYR A 119 -6.29 5.66 4.00
C TYR A 119 -6.71 6.79 3.06
N VAL A 120 -6.50 8.05 3.47
CA VAL A 120 -6.82 9.23 2.66
C VAL A 120 -5.99 9.27 1.37
N ILE A 121 -4.67 9.07 1.46
CA ILE A 121 -3.79 9.06 0.28
C ILE A 121 -4.12 7.90 -0.66
N ILE A 122 -4.45 6.72 -0.13
CA ILE A 122 -4.86 5.55 -0.93
C ILE A 122 -6.17 5.82 -1.67
N LYS A 123 -7.12 6.54 -1.05
CA LYS A 123 -8.34 6.98 -1.77
C LYS A 123 -8.02 7.91 -2.93
N VAL A 124 -7.08 8.83 -2.77
CA VAL A 124 -6.60 9.71 -3.86
C VAL A 124 -5.97 8.87 -4.98
N LEU A 125 -5.10 7.90 -4.65
CA LEU A 125 -4.50 7.00 -5.66
C LEU A 125 -5.54 6.17 -6.40
N LYS A 126 -6.55 5.65 -5.69
CA LYS A 126 -7.65 4.90 -6.31
C LYS A 126 -8.50 5.76 -7.25
N ASP A 127 -8.76 7.01 -6.89
CA ASP A 127 -9.49 7.96 -7.75
C ASP A 127 -8.72 8.17 -9.07
N TYR A 128 -7.42 8.43 -8.99
CA TYR A 128 -6.55 8.51 -10.18
C TYR A 128 -6.58 7.22 -11.01
N ASN A 129 -6.51 6.04 -10.39
CA ASN A 129 -6.58 4.76 -11.11
C ASN A 129 -7.92 4.58 -11.85
N ILE A 130 -9.04 5.01 -11.25
CA ILE A 130 -10.37 4.97 -11.88
C ILE A 130 -10.44 5.93 -13.07
N GLU A 131 -9.90 7.14 -12.93
CA GLU A 131 -9.87 8.10 -14.04
C GLU A 131 -8.94 7.64 -15.18
N LEU A 132 -7.78 7.05 -14.87
CA LEU A 132 -6.90 6.42 -15.87
C LEU A 132 -7.60 5.27 -16.60
N PHE A 133 -8.37 4.44 -15.88
CA PHE A 133 -9.20 3.37 -16.46
C PHE A 133 -10.25 3.93 -17.42
N THR A 134 -10.84 5.08 -17.10
CA THR A 134 -11.82 5.74 -17.97
C THR A 134 -11.19 6.12 -19.31
N TYR A 135 -9.96 6.64 -19.33
CA TYR A 135 -9.25 6.95 -20.58
C TYR A 135 -8.88 5.71 -21.38
N HIS A 136 -8.55 4.59 -20.72
CA HIS A 136 -8.38 3.31 -21.38
C HIS A 136 -9.68 2.90 -22.10
N GLN A 137 -10.82 2.94 -21.41
CA GLN A 137 -12.12 2.60 -22.02
C GLN A 137 -12.47 3.52 -23.20
N LEU A 138 -12.24 4.82 -23.06
CA LEU A 138 -12.47 5.79 -24.14
C LEU A 138 -11.61 5.49 -25.38
N LEU A 139 -10.39 4.95 -25.20
CA LEU A 139 -9.57 4.52 -26.34
C LEU A 139 -10.10 3.24 -26.98
N GLU A 140 -10.68 2.31 -26.23
CA GLU A 140 -11.27 1.08 -26.77
C GLU A 140 -12.54 1.33 -27.60
N GLU A 141 -13.24 2.45 -27.36
CA GLU A 141 -14.42 2.84 -28.13
C GLU A 141 -14.07 3.15 -29.60
N LYS A 142 -14.59 2.33 -30.52
CA LYS A 142 -14.33 2.43 -31.97
C LYS A 142 -14.61 3.84 -32.52
N ASP A 143 -15.69 4.49 -32.10
CA ASP A 143 -16.09 5.82 -32.60
C ASP A 143 -15.11 6.92 -32.17
N THR A 144 -14.50 6.77 -30.99
CA THR A 144 -13.53 7.70 -30.43
C THR A 144 -12.14 7.54 -31.07
N TYR A 145 -11.75 6.30 -31.38
CA TYR A 145 -10.46 5.97 -32.01
C TYR A 145 -10.26 6.63 -33.40
N PHE A 146 -11.30 6.62 -34.25
CA PHE A 146 -11.19 7.13 -35.62
C PHE A 146 -11.11 8.65 -35.72
N ILE A 147 -11.45 9.39 -34.65
CA ILE A 147 -11.36 10.84 -34.61
C ILE A 147 -9.98 11.25 -34.10
N ARG A 148 -9.12 11.71 -35.02
CA ARG A 148 -7.72 12.10 -34.74
C ARG A 148 -7.58 13.10 -33.58
N GLY A 149 -8.48 14.08 -33.51
CA GLY A 149 -8.51 15.10 -32.45
C GLY A 149 -8.73 14.46 -31.08
N ASN A 150 -9.81 13.69 -30.95
CA ASN A 150 -10.20 13.01 -29.71
C ASN A 150 -9.09 12.09 -29.20
N ARG A 151 -8.52 11.25 -30.08
CA ARG A 151 -7.42 10.35 -29.70
C ARG A 151 -6.22 11.10 -29.14
N LYS A 152 -5.82 12.20 -29.79
CA LYS A 152 -4.69 13.02 -29.32
C LYS A 152 -4.97 13.65 -27.96
N GLU A 153 -6.19 14.13 -27.76
CA GLU A 153 -6.63 14.73 -26.51
C GLU A 153 -6.67 13.69 -25.37
N ILE A 154 -7.25 12.51 -25.61
CA ILE A 154 -7.31 11.42 -24.64
C ILE A 154 -5.91 10.98 -24.21
N ILE A 155 -5.00 10.76 -25.15
CA ILE A 155 -3.64 10.32 -24.82
C ILE A 155 -2.90 11.41 -24.03
N LYS A 156 -3.04 12.68 -24.43
CA LYS A 156 -2.46 13.80 -23.70
C LYS A 156 -2.99 13.85 -22.26
N SER A 157 -4.31 13.80 -22.09
CA SER A 157 -4.95 13.84 -20.77
C SER A 157 -4.57 12.63 -19.91
N TYR A 158 -4.47 11.44 -20.51
CA TYR A 158 -3.99 10.23 -19.82
C TYR A 158 -2.59 10.44 -19.25
N TYR A 159 -1.62 10.91 -20.05
CA TYR A 159 -0.25 11.10 -19.55
C TYR A 159 -0.13 12.27 -18.57
N GLU A 160 -0.93 13.33 -18.72
CA GLU A 160 -1.03 14.39 -17.72
C GLU A 160 -1.50 13.82 -16.37
N LEU A 161 -2.52 12.96 -16.38
CA LEU A 161 -3.05 12.31 -15.20
C LEU A 161 -2.06 11.28 -14.60
N LEU A 162 -1.44 10.46 -15.45
CA LEU A 162 -0.45 9.46 -15.04
C LEU A 162 0.73 10.11 -14.32
N ASN A 163 1.22 11.25 -14.84
CA ASN A 163 2.29 12.00 -14.20
C ASN A 163 1.90 12.46 -12.78
N LYS A 164 0.66 12.92 -12.57
CA LYS A 164 0.17 13.28 -11.23
C LYS A 164 0.08 12.05 -10.32
N TYR A 165 -0.48 10.96 -10.82
CA TYR A 165 -0.56 9.69 -10.09
C TYR A 165 0.82 9.22 -9.62
N LEU A 166 1.83 9.24 -10.51
CA LEU A 166 3.20 8.84 -10.17
C LEU A 166 3.82 9.73 -9.08
N VAL A 167 3.52 11.03 -9.07
CA VAL A 167 3.96 11.93 -7.99
C VAL A 167 3.30 11.56 -6.66
N VAL A 168 1.98 11.32 -6.64
CA VAL A 168 1.29 10.87 -5.41
C VAL A 168 1.80 9.52 -4.94
N ARG A 169 2.08 8.59 -5.87
CA ARG A 169 2.61 7.26 -5.54
C ARG A 169 4.01 7.33 -4.94
N ASN A 170 4.88 8.14 -5.53
CA ASN A 170 6.22 8.40 -4.98
C ASN A 170 6.15 9.07 -3.61
N TYR A 171 5.24 10.03 -3.42
CA TYR A 171 5.01 10.64 -2.12
C TYR A 171 4.55 9.59 -1.09
N TYR A 172 3.57 8.75 -1.44
CA TYR A 172 3.10 7.66 -0.58
C TYR A 172 4.23 6.68 -0.21
N ASN A 173 5.10 6.34 -1.14
CA ASN A 173 6.25 5.47 -0.87
C ASN A 173 7.23 6.13 0.09
N LYS A 174 7.55 7.42 -0.13
CA LYS A 174 8.47 8.18 0.72
C LYS A 174 8.00 8.30 2.16
N ILE A 175 6.71 8.58 2.38
CA ILE A 175 6.15 8.70 3.75
C ILE A 175 6.03 7.35 4.47
N ASN A 176 6.06 6.23 3.73
CA ASN A 176 6.01 4.86 4.25
C ASN A 176 7.32 4.10 4.06
N GLU A 177 8.41 4.80 3.76
CA GLU A 177 9.75 4.21 3.67
C GLU A 177 10.28 3.91 5.06
N ILE A 178 10.84 2.72 5.23
CA ILE A 178 11.25 2.21 6.54
C ILE A 178 12.75 2.01 6.48
N VAL A 179 13.47 2.87 7.18
CA VAL A 179 14.89 2.69 7.41
C VAL A 179 15.03 1.88 8.70
N ILE A 180 15.78 0.78 8.62
CA ILE A 180 16.09 -0.04 9.77
C ILE A 180 17.47 0.40 10.24
N ASP A 181 17.55 1.05 11.40
CA ASP A 181 18.85 1.34 12.00
C ASP A 181 19.53 0.03 12.42
N GLU A 182 20.68 -0.24 11.80
CA GLU A 182 21.51 -1.38 12.20
C GLU A 182 22.24 -1.11 13.52
N GLU A 183 22.41 0.17 13.89
CA GLU A 183 23.06 0.60 15.12
C GLU A 183 22.34 0.11 16.38
N GLU A 184 23.09 0.00 17.47
CA GLU A 184 22.52 -0.36 18.76
C GLU A 184 21.55 0.73 19.24
N PRO A 185 20.39 0.33 19.80
CA PRO A 185 19.39 1.27 20.25
C PRO A 185 19.92 2.19 21.36
N ILE A 186 19.97 3.49 21.09
CA ILE A 186 20.22 4.49 22.14
C ILE A 186 18.88 4.79 22.83
N PHE A 187 18.53 3.96 23.82
CA PHE A 187 17.40 4.25 24.70
C PHE A 187 17.73 5.42 25.63
N THR A 188 16.79 6.35 25.80
CA THR A 188 16.85 7.36 26.87
C THR A 188 16.80 6.69 28.25
N GLU A 189 17.31 7.34 29.29
CA GLU A 189 17.28 6.79 30.66
C GLU A 189 15.85 6.47 31.11
N LYS A 190 14.87 7.28 30.71
CA LYS A 190 13.44 7.05 30.97
C LYS A 190 12.91 5.79 30.27
N GLU A 191 13.25 5.58 28.99
CA GLU A 191 12.87 4.36 28.26
C GLU A 191 13.53 3.12 28.89
N LYS A 192 14.76 3.23 29.38
CA LYS A 192 15.45 2.13 30.10
C LYS A 192 14.79 1.80 31.44
N GLU A 193 14.24 2.77 32.15
CA GLU A 193 13.49 2.54 33.39
C GLU A 193 12.11 1.91 33.11
N GLU A 194 11.37 2.40 32.11
CA GLU A 194 10.09 1.82 31.68
C GLU A 194 10.23 0.37 31.19
N LEU A 195 11.38 0.01 30.60
CA LEU A 195 11.69 -1.36 30.19
C LEU A 195 11.86 -2.34 31.37
N LYS A 196 12.03 -1.87 32.62
CA LYS A 196 12.20 -2.70 33.82
C LYS A 196 10.88 -3.05 34.53
N GLU A 197 9.79 -2.36 34.23
CA GLU A 197 8.47 -2.67 34.80
C GLU A 197 7.81 -3.85 34.07
N THR A 198 6.95 -4.61 34.77
CA THR A 198 6.13 -5.65 34.14
C THR A 198 5.24 -5.00 33.09
N LYS A 199 5.43 -5.36 31.82
CA LYS A 199 4.76 -4.70 30.69
C LYS A 199 3.38 -5.30 30.48
N ARG A 200 2.42 -4.43 30.17
CA ARG A 200 1.04 -4.81 29.86
C ARG A 200 0.84 -4.68 28.36
N LEU A 201 0.40 -5.77 27.74
CA LEU A 201 0.24 -5.83 26.29
C LEU A 201 -1.23 -5.66 25.90
N ILE A 202 -1.45 -4.76 24.95
CA ILE A 202 -2.65 -4.73 24.10
C ILE A 202 -2.25 -5.15 22.69
N TYR A 203 -3.22 -5.44 21.83
CA TYR A 203 -2.96 -5.98 20.51
C TYR A 203 -3.78 -5.26 19.44
N SER A 204 -3.18 -5.07 18.26
CA SER A 204 -3.94 -4.65 17.08
C SER A 204 -4.96 -5.73 16.70
N THR A 205 -6.22 -5.34 16.61
CA THR A 205 -7.36 -6.19 16.22
C THR A 205 -7.91 -5.72 14.87
N SER A 206 -8.71 -6.56 14.22
CA SER A 206 -9.46 -6.13 13.03
C SER A 206 -10.80 -5.56 13.44
N LEU A 207 -11.28 -4.54 12.70
CA LEU A 207 -12.63 -4.01 12.89
C LEU A 207 -13.73 -5.04 12.63
N ALA A 208 -13.49 -6.00 11.74
CA ALA A 208 -14.42 -7.08 11.46
C ALA A 208 -14.52 -8.09 12.61
N ASN A 209 -13.45 -8.21 13.41
CA ASN A 209 -13.41 -9.10 14.57
C ASN A 209 -12.60 -8.46 15.70
N PRO A 210 -13.21 -7.53 16.46
CA PRO A 210 -12.50 -6.72 17.44
C PRO A 210 -12.05 -7.50 18.68
N THR A 211 -12.47 -8.76 18.84
CA THR A 211 -12.07 -9.64 19.94
C THR A 211 -10.88 -10.53 19.59
N LYS A 212 -10.47 -10.57 18.31
CA LYS A 212 -9.34 -11.39 17.86
C LYS A 212 -8.17 -10.51 17.44
N ALA A 213 -7.04 -10.69 18.12
CA ALA A 213 -5.80 -10.02 17.78
C ALA A 213 -5.25 -10.51 16.43
N LYS A 214 -4.70 -9.58 15.62
CA LYS A 214 -4.11 -9.89 14.31
C LYS A 214 -2.90 -10.80 14.40
N ILE A 215 -2.13 -10.69 15.49
CA ILE A 215 -0.97 -11.57 15.74
C ILE A 215 -1.36 -13.06 15.67
N ILE A 216 -2.58 -13.43 16.06
CA ILE A 216 -3.04 -14.83 16.00
C ILE A 216 -3.16 -15.31 14.56
N GLY A 217 -3.64 -14.45 13.65
CA GLY A 217 -3.69 -14.76 12.21
C GLY A 217 -2.31 -14.75 11.56
N ASP A 218 -1.43 -13.85 12.01
CA ASP A 218 -0.04 -13.79 11.53
C ASP A 218 0.71 -15.10 11.81
N MET A 219 0.46 -15.75 12.95
CA MET A 219 1.08 -17.02 13.31
C MET A 219 0.84 -18.12 12.27
N ASP A 220 -0.26 -18.10 11.51
CA ASP A 220 -0.52 -19.10 10.47
C ASP A 220 0.48 -18.99 9.29
N TYR A 221 1.15 -17.84 9.13
CA TYR A 221 2.20 -17.59 8.13
C TYR A 221 3.62 -17.77 8.68
N ILE A 222 3.75 -18.00 10.00
CA ILE A 222 5.04 -18.28 10.63
C ILE A 222 5.35 -19.78 10.52
N PRO A 223 6.57 -20.17 10.12
CA PRO A 223 7.01 -21.56 10.22
C PRO A 223 6.90 -22.10 11.65
N ARG A 224 6.40 -23.34 11.80
CA ARG A 224 6.08 -23.91 13.13
C ARG A 224 7.30 -24.04 14.05
N GLU A 225 8.51 -24.15 13.50
CA GLU A 225 9.75 -24.12 14.29
C GLU A 225 9.97 -22.80 15.05
N TYR A 226 9.40 -21.69 14.56
CA TYR A 226 9.59 -20.38 15.16
C TYR A 226 8.51 -20.02 16.20
N TYR A 227 7.52 -20.88 16.43
CA TYR A 227 6.43 -20.60 17.37
C TYR A 227 6.93 -20.43 18.81
N SER A 228 7.91 -21.26 19.24
CA SER A 228 8.51 -21.12 20.57
C SER A 228 9.21 -19.78 20.69
N ARG A 229 9.87 -19.34 19.62
CA ARG A 229 10.63 -18.10 19.62
C ARG A 229 9.75 -16.86 19.68
N VAL A 230 8.62 -16.86 18.97
CA VAL A 230 7.62 -15.79 19.09
C VAL A 230 7.14 -15.68 20.54
N TYR A 231 6.80 -16.80 21.16
CA TYR A 231 6.33 -16.82 22.54
C TYR A 231 7.41 -16.33 23.53
N GLU A 232 8.65 -16.84 23.40
CA GLU A 232 9.78 -16.41 24.23
C GLU A 232 10.07 -14.92 24.11
N LEU A 233 10.04 -14.35 22.91
CA LEU A 233 10.26 -12.91 22.71
C LEU A 233 9.20 -12.07 23.44
N ILE A 234 7.93 -12.48 23.37
CA ILE A 234 6.83 -11.78 24.05
C ILE A 234 6.95 -11.93 25.56
N ASP A 235 7.23 -13.13 26.06
CA ASP A 235 7.38 -13.40 27.50
C ASP A 235 8.58 -12.64 28.08
N ASN A 236 9.73 -12.68 27.41
CA ASN A 236 10.91 -11.91 27.78
C ASN A 236 10.63 -10.40 27.78
N PHE A 237 9.84 -9.92 26.82
CA PHE A 237 9.43 -8.53 26.76
C PHE A 237 8.56 -8.13 27.95
N ILE A 238 7.54 -8.92 28.28
CA ILE A 238 6.68 -8.71 29.45
C ILE A 238 7.51 -8.65 30.74
N ASN A 239 8.49 -9.56 30.87
CA ASN A 239 9.29 -9.73 32.07
C ASN A 239 10.54 -8.83 32.13
N GLY A 240 10.86 -8.10 31.05
CA GLY A 240 12.05 -7.25 30.96
C GLY A 240 13.37 -8.04 30.90
N THR A 241 13.33 -9.27 30.42
CA THR A 241 14.48 -10.20 30.35
C THR A 241 15.04 -10.37 28.93
N ASN A 242 14.75 -9.43 28.02
CA ASN A 242 15.28 -9.48 26.65
C ASN A 242 16.81 -9.41 26.61
N ALA A 243 17.39 -10.16 25.68
CA ALA A 243 18.83 -10.09 25.44
C ALA A 243 19.21 -8.77 24.73
N PRO A 244 20.47 -8.30 24.89
CA PRO A 244 20.96 -7.15 24.15
C PRO A 244 20.74 -7.31 22.64
N GLY A 245 20.16 -6.30 22.01
CA GLY A 245 19.88 -6.29 20.57
C GLY A 245 18.60 -7.01 20.13
N GLU A 246 17.85 -7.66 21.03
CA GLU A 246 16.52 -8.19 20.70
C GLU A 246 15.50 -7.07 20.49
N ILE A 247 15.63 -5.95 21.19
CA ILE A 247 14.77 -4.76 21.01
C ILE A 247 15.49 -3.77 20.10
N LYS A 248 14.83 -3.35 19.02
CA LYS A 248 15.31 -2.30 18.12
C LYS A 248 14.25 -1.24 17.86
N PRO A 249 14.53 0.06 18.05
CA PRO A 249 13.66 1.12 17.57
C PRO A 249 13.66 1.08 16.05
N LEU A 250 12.49 1.30 15.46
CA LEU A 250 12.37 1.50 14.03
C LEU A 250 12.48 3.01 13.77
N SER A 251 13.55 3.45 13.15
CA SER A 251 13.81 4.86 12.87
C SER A 251 13.40 5.22 11.44
N ASN A 252 12.20 5.82 11.25
CA ASN A 252 12.01 6.78 10.17
C ASN A 252 10.78 7.70 10.34
N ASN A 253 10.96 8.99 10.02
CA ASN A 253 9.96 10.07 9.98
C ASN A 253 9.09 10.18 11.25
N LYS A 254 8.20 11.19 11.32
CA LYS A 254 7.30 11.40 12.47
C LYS A 254 6.45 10.15 12.82
N ARG A 255 6.33 9.17 11.93
CA ARG A 255 5.36 8.06 11.94
C ARG A 255 5.84 6.79 12.65
N ALA A 256 7.12 6.43 12.55
CA ALA A 256 7.69 5.30 13.29
C ALA A 256 8.08 5.68 14.73
N LYS A 257 7.80 6.92 15.15
CA LYS A 257 8.11 7.39 16.51
C LYS A 257 7.42 6.51 17.56
N GLY A 258 8.24 5.96 18.47
CA GLY A 258 7.78 5.06 19.53
C GLY A 258 7.41 3.66 19.06
N VAL A 259 7.76 3.29 17.82
CA VAL A 259 7.61 1.93 17.29
C VAL A 259 8.95 1.22 17.38
N PHE A 260 8.89 -0.01 17.85
CA PHE A 260 10.01 -0.89 18.09
C PHE A 260 9.74 -2.25 17.46
N GLU A 261 10.81 -3.02 17.35
CA GLU A 261 10.85 -4.37 16.87
C GLU A 261 11.47 -5.26 17.95
N LEU A 262 10.83 -6.39 18.26
CA LEU A 262 11.51 -7.54 18.88
C LEU A 262 12.00 -8.44 17.76
N LYS A 263 13.29 -8.78 17.78
CA LYS A 263 13.90 -9.65 16.78
C LYS A 263 14.62 -10.82 17.41
N ASP A 264 14.48 -11.95 16.73
CA ASP A 264 15.42 -13.05 16.83
C ASP A 264 15.46 -13.86 15.53
N ASP A 265 16.66 -14.19 15.06
CA ASP A 265 16.89 -14.88 13.78
C ASP A 265 16.04 -14.28 12.64
N GLN A 266 15.00 -14.99 12.18
CA GLN A 266 14.06 -14.54 11.16
C GLN A 266 12.78 -13.92 11.73
N VAL A 267 12.46 -14.14 13.00
CA VAL A 267 11.22 -13.65 13.62
C VAL A 267 11.32 -12.16 13.93
N ARG A 268 10.31 -11.39 13.53
CA ARG A 268 10.14 -9.97 13.84
C ARG A 268 8.75 -9.72 14.43
N ILE A 269 8.69 -9.09 15.60
CA ILE A 269 7.44 -8.64 16.24
C ILE A 269 7.47 -7.12 16.31
N VAL A 270 6.53 -6.47 15.65
CA VAL A 270 6.44 -5.00 15.65
C VAL A 270 5.51 -4.57 16.77
N PHE A 271 5.95 -3.60 17.58
CA PHE A 271 5.16 -3.07 18.68
C PHE A 271 5.33 -1.56 18.84
N LYS A 272 4.37 -0.92 19.51
CA LYS A 272 4.41 0.52 19.78
C LYS A 272 4.19 0.79 21.26
N HIS A 273 4.97 1.71 21.83
CA HIS A 273 4.69 2.26 23.15
C HIS A 273 3.47 3.17 23.11
N ILE A 274 2.56 3.01 24.06
CA ILE A 274 1.30 3.78 24.12
C ILE A 274 1.36 4.81 25.25
N LYS A 275 1.51 4.33 26.48
CA LYS A 275 1.67 5.14 27.71
C LYS A 275 2.12 4.24 28.84
N ASP A 276 2.83 4.80 29.82
CA ASP A 276 3.27 4.08 31.03
C ASP A 276 3.95 2.74 30.65
N ASN A 277 3.53 1.63 31.27
CA ASN A 277 3.96 0.27 30.95
C ASN A 277 3.07 -0.45 29.90
N ILE A 278 2.26 0.27 29.14
CA ILE A 278 1.32 -0.28 28.15
C ILE A 278 1.91 -0.20 26.73
N TYR A 279 1.99 -1.35 26.09
CA TYR A 279 2.52 -1.51 24.73
C TYR A 279 1.50 -2.21 23.84
N ASN A 280 1.39 -1.76 22.59
CA ASN A 280 0.56 -2.41 21.58
C ASN A 280 1.42 -3.29 20.67
N ILE A 281 1.19 -4.59 20.69
CA ILE A 281 1.75 -5.51 19.70
C ILE A 281 0.93 -5.38 18.40
N ILE A 282 1.60 -4.94 17.34
CA ILE A 282 0.99 -4.69 16.04
C ILE A 282 0.86 -5.99 15.24
N GLY A 283 1.87 -6.84 15.29
CA GLY A 283 1.88 -8.13 14.61
C GLY A 283 3.25 -8.80 14.58
N VAL A 284 3.29 -9.97 13.95
CA VAL A 284 4.51 -10.80 13.80
C VAL A 284 4.69 -11.22 12.35
N PHE A 285 5.94 -11.36 11.91
CA PHE A 285 6.26 -11.96 10.62
C PHE A 285 7.64 -12.63 10.66
N ALA A 286 7.90 -13.53 9.71
CA ALA A 286 9.22 -14.09 9.46
C ALA A 286 9.86 -13.34 8.29
N LYS A 287 11.04 -12.73 8.53
CA LYS A 287 11.83 -12.04 7.52
C LYS A 287 12.27 -13.04 6.46
N LYS A 288 12.06 -12.71 5.18
CA LYS A 288 12.45 -13.56 4.04
C LYS A 288 13.74 -13.09 3.37
N THR A 289 13.94 -11.78 3.28
CA THR A 289 15.12 -11.15 2.69
C THR A 289 15.48 -9.88 3.45
N ASN A 290 16.74 -9.44 3.35
CA ASN A 290 17.23 -8.30 4.14
C ASN A 290 16.54 -6.96 3.85
N ASN A 291 16.03 -6.78 2.62
CA ASN A 291 15.51 -5.51 2.12
C ASN A 291 13.97 -5.49 1.94
N ASP A 292 13.25 -6.56 2.31
CA ASP A 292 11.79 -6.59 2.20
C ASP A 292 11.16 -5.78 3.35
N THR A 293 10.64 -4.60 3.01
CA THR A 293 9.94 -3.68 3.93
C THR A 293 8.41 -3.81 3.86
N THR A 294 7.88 -4.62 2.94
CA THR A 294 6.43 -4.74 2.68
C THR A 294 5.67 -5.25 3.91
N MET A 295 6.27 -6.18 4.66
CA MET A 295 5.67 -6.66 5.92
C MET A 295 5.54 -5.54 6.95
N TYR A 296 6.54 -4.69 7.09
CA TYR A 296 6.46 -3.56 8.03
C TYR A 296 5.44 -2.51 7.58
N GLN A 297 5.30 -2.24 6.28
CA GLN A 297 4.24 -1.37 5.75
C GLN A 297 2.85 -1.91 6.12
N THR A 298 2.67 -3.23 6.01
CA THR A 298 1.45 -3.92 6.44
C THR A 298 1.21 -3.80 7.93
N MET A 299 2.26 -3.84 8.76
CA MET A 299 2.14 -3.61 10.20
C MET A 299 1.74 -2.15 10.48
N PHE A 300 2.36 -1.18 9.81
CA PHE A 300 2.08 0.24 9.99
C PHE A 300 0.70 0.70 9.50
N SER A 301 0.04 -0.08 8.64
CA SER A 301 -1.33 0.19 8.20
C SER A 301 -2.39 -0.34 9.17
N ARG A 302 -2.01 -1.14 10.18
CA ARG A 302 -2.94 -1.67 11.18
C ARG A 302 -3.40 -0.58 12.14
N MET A 303 -4.67 -0.65 12.50
CA MET A 303 -5.22 0.21 13.52
C MET A 303 -4.64 -0.16 14.90
N ILE A 304 -4.32 0.87 15.68
CA ILE A 304 -3.99 0.72 17.10
C ILE A 304 -5.28 0.95 17.89
N PRO A 305 -5.64 0.06 18.82
CA PRO A 305 -6.85 0.23 19.61
C PRO A 305 -6.84 1.55 20.39
N ASP A 306 -8.00 2.21 20.44
CA ASP A 306 -8.19 3.40 21.25
C ASP A 306 -8.25 3.02 22.73
N VAL A 307 -7.33 3.58 23.54
CA VAL A 307 -7.24 3.40 24.99
C VAL A 307 -7.32 4.73 25.75
N SER A 308 -7.99 5.72 25.14
CA SER A 308 -8.19 7.06 25.70
C SER A 308 -8.94 7.08 27.02
N THR A 309 -9.82 6.11 27.27
CA THR A 309 -10.57 5.97 28.52
C THR A 309 -10.16 4.71 29.28
N GLU A 310 -10.35 4.72 30.61
CA GLU A 310 -10.05 3.55 31.45
C GLU A 310 -10.87 2.31 31.06
N GLU A 311 -12.15 2.49 30.72
CA GLU A 311 -13.03 1.41 30.26
C GLU A 311 -12.51 0.77 28.96
N LYS A 312 -12.12 1.59 27.99
CA LYS A 312 -11.55 1.10 26.72
C LYS A 312 -10.24 0.37 26.95
N LEU A 313 -9.38 0.92 27.82
CA LEU A 313 -8.11 0.28 28.19
C LEU A 313 -8.34 -1.08 28.87
N ALA A 314 -9.23 -1.15 29.86
CA ALA A 314 -9.53 -2.39 30.58
C ALA A 314 -9.99 -3.50 29.62
N LYS A 315 -10.88 -3.16 28.68
CA LYS A 315 -11.33 -4.10 27.65
C LYS A 315 -10.20 -4.59 26.74
N GLN A 316 -9.29 -3.70 26.32
CA GLN A 316 -8.16 -4.10 25.48
C GLN A 316 -7.15 -4.99 26.23
N LEU A 317 -6.99 -4.79 27.53
CA LEU A 317 -6.14 -5.64 28.36
C LEU A 317 -6.72 -7.03 28.57
N GLU A 318 -8.04 -7.15 28.76
CA GLU A 318 -8.72 -8.45 28.82
C GLU A 318 -8.53 -9.24 27.51
N ILE A 319 -8.65 -8.57 26.37
CA ILE A 319 -8.35 -9.15 25.05
C ILE A 319 -6.86 -9.55 24.97
N GLY A 320 -5.96 -8.75 25.55
CA GLY A 320 -4.53 -9.06 25.60
C GLY A 320 -4.21 -10.32 26.40
N GLU A 321 -4.83 -10.52 27.56
CA GLU A 321 -4.68 -11.75 28.34
C GLU A 321 -5.21 -12.97 27.60
N LEU A 322 -6.36 -12.84 26.94
CA LEU A 322 -6.94 -13.91 26.11
C LEU A 322 -6.02 -14.24 24.92
N THR A 323 -5.44 -13.23 24.29
CA THR A 323 -4.48 -13.39 23.18
C THR A 323 -3.22 -14.11 23.64
N ASN A 324 -2.67 -13.76 24.82
CA ASN A 324 -1.51 -14.45 25.40
C ASN A 324 -1.80 -15.94 25.66
N LYS A 325 -2.99 -16.26 26.18
CA LYS A 325 -3.43 -17.65 26.36
C LYS A 325 -3.52 -18.40 25.03
N GLN A 326 -4.07 -17.76 23.99
CA GLN A 326 -4.16 -18.35 22.65
C GLN A 326 -2.78 -18.58 22.01
N LEU A 327 -1.84 -17.65 22.15
CA LEU A 327 -0.46 -17.82 21.68
C LEU A 327 0.22 -19.01 22.37
N LYS A 328 0.02 -19.16 23.68
CA LYS A 328 0.52 -20.31 24.45
C LYS A 328 -0.11 -21.62 23.97
N GLU A 329 -1.41 -21.64 23.71
CA GLU A 329 -2.11 -22.80 23.19
C GLU A 329 -1.62 -23.18 21.78
N LEU A 330 -1.40 -22.20 20.91
CA LEU A 330 -0.81 -22.42 19.57
C LEU A 330 0.58 -23.05 19.67
N LEU A 331 1.42 -22.59 20.60
CA LEU A 331 2.72 -23.20 20.85
C LEU A 331 2.57 -24.67 21.30
N LEU A 332 1.67 -24.96 22.23
CA LEU A 332 1.47 -26.32 22.76
C LEU A 332 0.88 -27.29 21.73
N THR A 333 0.02 -26.81 20.84
CA THR A 333 -0.74 -27.64 19.88
C THR A 333 -0.07 -27.75 18.52
N LYS A 334 0.49 -26.66 18.00
CA LYS A 334 1.08 -26.58 16.66
C LYS A 334 2.60 -26.44 16.68
N GLY A 335 3.19 -26.00 17.79
CA GLY A 335 4.63 -25.87 17.92
C GLY A 335 5.33 -27.21 17.75
N ARG A 336 6.47 -27.20 17.06
CA ARG A 336 7.27 -28.41 16.89
C ARG A 336 7.88 -28.76 18.25
N LYS A 337 7.46 -29.88 18.85
CA LYS A 337 8.14 -30.41 20.04
C LYS A 337 9.54 -30.84 19.60
N GLY A 338 10.54 -30.01 19.88
CA GLY A 338 11.92 -30.42 19.68
C GLY A 338 12.19 -31.68 20.50
N THR A 339 12.60 -32.76 19.83
CA THR A 339 13.38 -33.82 20.48
C THR A 339 14.70 -33.16 20.89
N ARG A 340 14.78 -32.73 22.16
CA ARG A 340 16.07 -32.41 22.79
C ARG A 340 16.79 -33.69 23.13
#